data_AF-A0A7C2LFU4-F1
#
_entry.id   AF-A0A7C2LFU4-F1
#
_cell.length_a   1.000
_cell.length_b   1.000
_cell.length_c   1.000
_cell.angle_alpha   90.00
_cell.angle_beta   90.00
_cell.angle_gamma   90.00
#
_symmetry.space_group_name_H-M   'P 1'
#
loop_
_entity.id
_entity.type
_entity.pdbx_description
1 polymer ?
#
loop_
_entity_poly.entity_id
_entity_poly.type
_entity_poly.pdbx_seq_one_letter_code
_entity_poly.pdbx_strand_id
1 'polypeptide(L)'
;MNELLLKLKNLAVKYREWFVIILLLGLIVFFLSLYRSLTYQQVEQDVLEGAEVGRSPEEQLVYNEIVDRIMEVPTPYIDLVKFNPFIDIAVILEIQKELQEKYDEARRLYDAGSFLDARELFRELLQKDPYEARIDYRPYKPTTYIRRCEQEWRRQEIRGYYNQAVALLERARSLDSPEGAANEEELLRNYEDCQKLFQRVVEEGAELLPEAVEDARTKLQGTDEEIGVNQRVEQLQMRTFTATLSRLYDEAVEFWNRREQDLADVANANDNLLQARTLIADYPGRIPEDALRVQEQVEELSNLIELEVDQRYASELQKASQLEQAAQGNLEPLSQAYAIYEVLYRLRQEDEVRQRMDELGVTLESLRQQQMVEQARGWLAQARQLWQQAGQARDAGEWEQLEAAKKEGLTLLARFEGLPETADLVTIRADAANLQADLEALAVPPLIEGYVLSRASERSAMLEDRANNIRVFLGLGRRDPRSGMTYERPGKTDASGEIVSIFVTKEGFRETEISRP
;
A
#
# COMPACT_ATOMS: atom_id res chain seq x y z
N MET A 1 -24.03 -61.53 -61.02
CA MET A 1 -22.71 -60.86 -60.85
C MET A 1 -22.84 -59.38 -60.46
N ASN A 2 -23.84 -58.63 -60.95
CA ASN A 2 -24.02 -57.21 -60.61
C ASN A 2 -24.52 -56.91 -59.18
N GLU A 3 -25.25 -57.82 -58.51
CA GLU A 3 -25.75 -57.59 -57.14
C GLU A 3 -24.67 -57.72 -56.05
N LEU A 4 -23.71 -58.63 -56.25
CA LEU A 4 -22.66 -58.92 -55.27
C LEU A 4 -21.62 -57.79 -55.23
N LEU A 5 -21.31 -57.23 -56.40
CA LEU A 5 -20.50 -56.01 -56.54
C LEU A 5 -21.19 -54.79 -55.92
N LEU A 6 -22.52 -54.65 -56.04
CA LEU A 6 -23.26 -53.56 -55.39
C LEU A 6 -23.26 -53.67 -53.86
N LYS A 7 -23.42 -54.89 -53.32
CA LYS A 7 -23.37 -55.13 -51.87
C LYS A 7 -21.97 -54.91 -51.30
N LEU A 8 -20.92 -55.35 -51.99
CA LEU A 8 -19.53 -55.08 -51.61
C LEU A 8 -19.19 -53.58 -51.66
N LYS A 9 -19.69 -52.86 -52.67
CA LYS A 9 -19.48 -51.41 -52.78
C LYS A 9 -20.17 -50.65 -51.64
N ASN A 10 -21.40 -51.05 -51.27
CA ASN A 10 -22.11 -50.43 -50.14
C ASN A 10 -21.49 -50.80 -48.77
N LEU A 11 -20.94 -52.00 -48.60
CA LEU A 11 -20.17 -52.36 -47.41
C LEU A 11 -18.84 -51.59 -47.33
N ALA A 12 -18.12 -51.45 -48.44
CA ALA A 12 -16.87 -50.71 -48.50
C ALA A 12 -17.06 -49.22 -48.21
N VAL A 13 -18.20 -48.63 -48.60
CA VAL A 13 -18.54 -47.24 -48.23
C VAL A 13 -18.94 -47.12 -46.77
N LYS A 14 -19.74 -48.07 -46.25
CA LYS A 14 -20.24 -48.03 -44.86
C LYS A 14 -19.15 -48.26 -43.81
N TYR A 15 -18.12 -49.05 -44.13
CA TYR A 15 -17.03 -49.39 -43.20
C TYR A 15 -15.67 -48.80 -43.60
N ARG A 16 -15.65 -47.84 -44.54
CA ARG A 16 -14.42 -47.17 -44.99
C ARG A 16 -13.62 -46.57 -43.83
N GLU A 17 -14.30 -45.94 -42.89
CA GLU A 17 -13.70 -45.29 -41.73
C GLU A 17 -13.15 -46.32 -40.73
N TRP A 18 -13.88 -47.40 -40.49
CA TRP A 18 -13.43 -48.50 -39.63
C TRP A 18 -12.21 -49.23 -40.18
N PHE A 19 -12.12 -49.41 -41.50
CA PHE A 19 -10.95 -50.02 -42.13
C PHE A 19 -9.71 -49.12 -42.01
N VAL A 20 -9.87 -47.81 -42.15
CA VAL A 20 -8.80 -46.83 -41.92
C VAL A 20 -8.34 -46.83 -40.46
N ILE A 21 -9.28 -46.93 -39.51
CA ILE A 21 -8.96 -47.01 -38.07
C ILE A 21 -8.20 -48.30 -37.74
N ILE A 22 -8.65 -49.45 -38.26
CA ILE A 22 -7.97 -50.73 -38.03
C ILE A 22 -6.57 -50.73 -38.65
N LEU A 23 -6.41 -50.13 -39.83
CA LEU A 23 -5.12 -50.03 -40.51
C LEU A 23 -4.16 -49.08 -39.78
N LEU A 24 -4.68 -47.96 -39.24
CA LEU A 24 -3.94 -47.05 -38.36
C LEU A 24 -3.52 -47.73 -37.06
N LEU A 25 -4.42 -48.49 -36.41
CA LEU A 25 -4.10 -49.26 -35.21
C LEU A 25 -3.04 -50.33 -35.49
N GLY A 26 -3.12 -51.02 -36.63
CA GLY A 26 -2.09 -51.96 -37.07
C GLY A 26 -0.74 -51.28 -37.30
N LEU A 27 -0.73 -50.08 -37.91
CA LEU A 27 0.46 -49.27 -38.10
C LEU A 27 1.06 -48.79 -36.78
N ILE A 28 0.23 -48.39 -35.81
CA ILE A 28 0.67 -47.98 -34.47
C ILE A 28 1.30 -49.16 -33.73
N VAL A 29 0.66 -50.33 -33.76
CA VAL A 29 1.22 -51.56 -33.15
C VAL A 29 2.53 -51.97 -33.82
N PHE A 30 2.62 -51.84 -35.15
CA PHE A 30 3.84 -52.13 -35.91
C PHE A 30 4.97 -51.15 -35.55
N PHE A 31 4.71 -49.84 -35.51
CA PHE A 31 5.69 -48.83 -35.11
C PHE A 31 6.10 -48.97 -33.64
N LEU A 32 5.17 -49.32 -32.74
CA LEU A 32 5.49 -49.61 -31.33
C LEU A 32 6.38 -50.85 -31.19
N SER A 33 6.14 -51.89 -32.00
CA SER A 33 6.98 -53.09 -32.02
C SER A 33 8.39 -52.82 -32.56
N LEU A 34 8.50 -52.04 -33.64
CA LEU A 34 9.78 -51.58 -34.22
C LEU A 34 10.55 -50.67 -33.27
N TYR A 35 9.85 -49.73 -32.62
CA TYR A 35 10.42 -48.84 -31.62
C TYR A 35 10.95 -49.64 -30.43
N ARG A 36 10.18 -50.62 -29.93
CA ARG A 36 10.60 -51.54 -28.85
C ARG A 36 11.84 -52.35 -29.25
N SER A 37 11.90 -52.88 -30.47
CA SER A 37 13.07 -53.62 -30.95
C SER A 37 14.34 -52.76 -31.02
N LEU A 38 14.21 -51.51 -31.50
CA LEU A 38 15.34 -50.59 -31.63
C LEU A 38 15.81 -50.07 -30.26
N THR A 39 14.90 -49.72 -29.37
CA THR A 39 15.26 -49.24 -28.02
C THR A 39 15.83 -50.34 -27.13
N TYR A 40 15.37 -51.59 -27.25
CA TYR A 40 15.99 -52.69 -26.51
C TYR A 40 17.45 -52.92 -26.93
N GLN A 41 17.76 -52.88 -28.23
CA GLN A 41 19.15 -53.03 -28.70
C GLN A 41 20.04 -51.86 -28.26
N GLN A 42 19.49 -50.65 -28.21
CA GLN A 42 20.24 -49.45 -27.84
C GLN A 42 20.47 -49.36 -26.33
N VAL A 43 19.48 -49.73 -25.51
CA VAL A 43 19.62 -49.81 -24.05
C VAL A 43 20.54 -50.97 -23.65
N GLU A 44 20.52 -52.11 -24.35
CA GLU A 44 21.45 -53.21 -24.09
C GLU A 44 22.89 -52.83 -24.42
N GLN A 45 23.13 -52.04 -25.50
CA GLN A 45 24.44 -51.46 -25.79
C GLN A 45 24.86 -50.40 -24.78
N ASP A 46 23.97 -49.47 -24.39
CA ASP A 46 24.30 -48.39 -23.45
C ASP A 46 24.52 -48.90 -22.01
N VAL A 47 23.85 -50.00 -21.63
CA VAL A 47 24.06 -50.67 -20.33
C VAL A 47 25.36 -51.49 -20.33
N LEU A 48 25.75 -52.10 -21.45
CA LEU A 48 27.03 -52.79 -21.60
C LEU A 48 28.22 -51.81 -21.69
N GLU A 49 28.07 -50.68 -22.39
CA GLU A 49 29.11 -49.64 -22.49
C GLU A 49 29.20 -48.77 -21.22
N GLY A 50 28.08 -48.52 -20.55
CA GLY A 50 28.02 -47.79 -19.27
C GLY A 50 28.56 -48.58 -18.06
N ALA A 51 28.68 -49.91 -18.15
CA ALA A 51 29.22 -50.76 -17.09
C ALA A 51 30.76 -50.71 -16.97
N GLU A 52 31.48 -50.33 -18.03
CA GLU A 52 32.96 -50.27 -18.01
C GLU A 52 33.53 -48.91 -17.59
N VAL A 53 32.73 -47.85 -17.50
CA VAL A 53 33.23 -46.51 -17.16
C VAL A 53 32.95 -46.15 -15.70
N GLY A 54 33.90 -46.53 -14.84
CA GLY A 54 34.29 -45.71 -13.70
C GLY A 54 33.41 -45.70 -12.44
N ARG A 55 32.82 -46.84 -12.04
CA ARG A 55 32.24 -46.97 -10.69
C ARG A 55 33.09 -47.86 -9.79
N SER A 56 33.12 -47.53 -8.51
CA SER A 56 33.78 -48.37 -7.51
C SER A 56 32.99 -49.70 -7.32
N PRO A 57 33.64 -50.82 -6.96
CA PRO A 57 32.97 -52.12 -6.83
C PRO A 57 31.81 -52.14 -5.82
N GLU A 58 31.83 -51.24 -4.83
CA GLU A 58 30.80 -51.12 -3.80
C GLU A 58 29.52 -50.43 -4.33
N GLU A 59 29.65 -49.47 -5.25
CA GLU A 59 28.50 -48.78 -5.86
C GLU A 59 27.81 -49.64 -6.92
N GLN A 60 28.54 -50.52 -7.60
CA GLN A 60 27.95 -51.51 -8.51
C GLN A 60 27.11 -52.55 -7.74
N LEU A 61 27.53 -52.92 -6.53
CA LEU A 61 26.82 -53.88 -5.68
C LEU A 61 25.47 -53.34 -5.18
N VAL A 62 25.46 -52.08 -4.73
CA VAL A 62 24.23 -51.39 -4.29
C VAL A 62 23.26 -51.14 -5.46
N TYR A 63 23.79 -50.81 -6.64
CA TYR A 63 22.98 -50.61 -7.84
C TYR A 63 22.29 -51.92 -8.29
N ASN A 64 23.02 -53.04 -8.29
CA ASN A 64 22.47 -54.35 -8.64
C ASN A 64 21.43 -54.83 -7.60
N GLU A 65 21.64 -54.58 -6.30
CA GLU A 65 20.66 -54.92 -5.25
C GLU A 65 19.35 -54.11 -5.35
N ILE A 66 19.42 -52.85 -5.79
CA ILE A 66 18.24 -51.98 -5.95
C ILE A 66 17.46 -52.37 -7.21
N VAL A 67 18.15 -52.72 -8.30
CA VAL A 67 17.51 -53.21 -9.53
C VAL A 67 16.79 -54.54 -9.29
N ASP A 68 17.40 -55.47 -8.56
CA ASP A 68 16.78 -56.75 -8.20
C ASP A 68 15.52 -56.55 -7.32
N ARG A 69 15.54 -55.61 -6.36
CA ARG A 69 14.36 -55.29 -5.53
C ARG A 69 13.21 -54.64 -6.30
N ILE A 70 13.49 -53.86 -7.33
CA ILE A 70 12.47 -53.20 -8.15
C ILE A 70 11.78 -54.23 -9.07
N MET A 71 12.50 -55.25 -9.51
CA MET A 71 11.99 -56.34 -10.34
C MET A 71 11.05 -57.31 -9.58
N GLU A 72 11.05 -57.29 -8.24
CA GLU A 72 10.25 -58.19 -7.39
C GLU A 72 8.82 -57.69 -7.06
N VAL A 73 8.41 -56.47 -7.45
CA VAL A 73 7.07 -55.92 -7.11
C VAL A 73 6.07 -56.22 -8.24
N PRO A 74 5.09 -57.14 -8.09
CA PRO A 74 4.23 -57.54 -9.18
C PRO A 74 2.94 -56.70 -9.18
N THR A 75 2.90 -55.59 -9.92
CA THR A 75 1.61 -54.97 -10.27
C THR A 75 1.58 -54.38 -11.69
N PRO A 76 0.59 -54.75 -12.53
CA PRO A 76 0.57 -54.43 -13.97
C PRO A 76 0.18 -52.99 -14.32
N TYR A 77 0.02 -52.09 -13.34
CA TYR A 77 -0.42 -50.71 -13.56
C TYR A 77 0.66 -49.65 -13.28
N ILE A 78 1.84 -50.04 -12.79
CA ILE A 78 2.95 -49.13 -12.53
C ILE A 78 3.78 -48.83 -13.79
N ASP A 79 3.78 -49.73 -14.78
CA ASP A 79 4.63 -49.62 -15.98
C ASP A 79 4.24 -48.50 -16.94
N LEU A 80 2.99 -48.02 -16.89
CA LEU A 80 2.51 -46.99 -17.83
C LEU A 80 2.75 -45.55 -17.35
N VAL A 81 3.12 -45.33 -16.08
CA VAL A 81 3.34 -43.99 -15.51
C VAL A 81 4.74 -43.84 -14.90
N LYS A 82 5.44 -44.91 -14.52
CA LYS A 82 6.78 -44.82 -13.92
C LYS A 82 7.96 -44.83 -14.88
N PHE A 83 7.78 -45.11 -16.17
CA PHE A 83 8.86 -45.00 -17.14
C PHE A 83 8.51 -44.00 -18.22
N ASN A 84 8.65 -42.71 -17.87
CA ASN A 84 9.14 -41.77 -18.85
C ASN A 84 10.68 -41.91 -18.82
N PRO A 85 11.32 -42.64 -19.75
CA PRO A 85 12.77 -42.87 -19.73
C PRO A 85 13.59 -41.58 -19.93
N PHE A 86 12.92 -40.44 -20.07
CA PHE A 86 13.52 -39.12 -20.25
C PHE A 86 13.49 -38.24 -18.99
N ILE A 87 12.93 -38.71 -17.86
CA ILE A 87 12.99 -38.00 -16.57
C ILE A 87 13.96 -38.73 -15.63
N ASP A 88 14.99 -38.00 -15.19
CA ASP A 88 16.00 -38.51 -14.26
C ASP A 88 15.35 -38.98 -12.94
N ILE A 89 15.76 -40.15 -12.44
CA ILE A 89 15.31 -40.71 -11.16
C ILE A 89 15.60 -39.73 -10.02
N ALA A 90 16.70 -38.97 -10.11
CA ALA A 90 17.04 -37.93 -9.15
C ALA A 90 15.95 -36.86 -9.06
N VAL A 91 15.37 -36.46 -10.19
CA VAL A 91 14.29 -35.46 -10.26
C VAL A 91 13.00 -35.98 -9.64
N ILE A 92 12.68 -37.27 -9.82
CA ILE A 92 11.49 -37.87 -9.20
C ILE A 92 11.63 -37.91 -7.68
N LEU A 93 12.81 -38.28 -7.16
CA LEU A 93 13.09 -38.29 -5.72
C LEU A 93 13.06 -36.89 -5.12
N GLU A 94 13.58 -35.89 -5.84
CA GLU A 94 13.54 -34.49 -5.43
C GLU A 94 12.09 -33.97 -5.32
N ILE A 95 11.25 -34.26 -6.31
CA ILE A 95 9.82 -33.90 -6.27
C ILE A 95 9.09 -34.60 -5.12
N GLN A 96 9.37 -35.89 -4.86
CA GLN A 96 8.75 -36.61 -3.74
C GLN A 96 9.19 -36.04 -2.39
N LYS A 97 10.47 -35.67 -2.25
CA LYS A 97 10.99 -35.03 -1.04
C LYS A 97 10.34 -33.67 -0.80
N GLU A 98 10.23 -32.84 -1.85
CA GLU A 98 9.56 -31.54 -1.79
C GLU A 98 8.09 -31.67 -1.36
N LEU A 99 7.36 -32.62 -1.95
CA LEU A 99 5.96 -32.89 -1.59
C LEU A 99 5.81 -33.36 -0.14
N GLN A 100 6.73 -34.21 0.34
CA GLN A 100 6.72 -34.71 1.71
C GLN A 100 7.00 -33.60 2.72
N GLU A 101 8.01 -32.76 2.48
CA GLU A 101 8.33 -31.62 3.34
C GLU A 101 7.15 -30.66 3.46
N LYS A 102 6.47 -30.38 2.35
CA LYS A 102 5.29 -29.53 2.31
C LYS A 102 4.09 -30.13 3.03
N TYR A 103 3.87 -31.44 2.91
CA TYR A 103 2.84 -32.15 3.65
C TYR A 103 3.10 -32.11 5.17
N ASP A 104 4.35 -32.32 5.60
CA ASP A 104 4.74 -32.29 7.00
C ASP A 104 4.66 -30.88 7.61
N GLU A 105 4.93 -29.85 6.81
CA GLU A 105 4.69 -28.45 7.19
C GLU A 105 3.21 -28.14 7.36
N ALA A 106 2.37 -28.48 6.38
CA ALA A 106 0.93 -28.30 6.44
C ALA A 106 0.31 -28.98 7.67
N ARG A 107 0.78 -30.19 7.99
CA ARG A 107 0.36 -30.92 9.19
C ARG A 107 0.81 -30.25 10.48
N ARG A 108 2.05 -29.75 10.55
CA ARG A 108 2.52 -29.01 11.73
C ARG A 108 1.66 -27.77 12.00
N LEU A 109 1.26 -27.05 10.96
CA LEU A 109 0.32 -25.92 11.08
C LEU A 109 -1.06 -26.36 11.57
N TYR A 110 -1.58 -27.48 11.05
CA TYR A 110 -2.84 -28.05 11.51
C TYR A 110 -2.80 -28.41 13.00
N ASP A 111 -1.74 -29.11 13.43
CA ASP A 111 -1.55 -29.52 14.83
C ASP A 111 -1.33 -28.30 15.76
N ALA A 112 -0.78 -27.20 15.24
CA ALA A 112 -0.63 -25.93 15.94
C ALA A 112 -1.92 -25.10 16.02
N GLY A 113 -3.00 -25.50 15.33
CA GLY A 113 -4.28 -24.78 15.30
C GLY A 113 -4.37 -23.67 14.25
N SER A 114 -3.35 -23.52 13.38
CA SER A 114 -3.34 -22.57 12.25
C SER A 114 -4.07 -23.17 11.05
N PHE A 115 -5.39 -23.35 11.17
CA PHE A 115 -6.19 -24.10 10.20
C PHE A 115 -6.30 -23.45 8.81
N LEU A 116 -6.31 -22.11 8.71
CA LEU A 116 -6.37 -21.42 7.42
C LEU A 116 -5.06 -21.60 6.63
N ASP A 117 -3.91 -21.40 7.29
CA ASP A 117 -2.60 -21.56 6.66
C ASP A 117 -2.35 -23.03 6.28
N ALA A 118 -2.70 -23.96 7.16
CA ALA A 118 -2.65 -25.39 6.88
C ALA A 118 -3.50 -25.74 5.64
N ARG A 119 -4.73 -25.20 5.54
CA ARG A 119 -5.63 -25.44 4.41
C ARG A 119 -5.02 -24.99 3.08
N GLU A 120 -4.41 -23.80 3.04
CA GLU A 120 -3.78 -23.31 1.81
C GLU A 120 -2.59 -24.19 1.40
N LEU A 121 -1.72 -24.58 2.34
CA LEU A 121 -0.63 -25.51 2.01
C LEU A 121 -1.15 -26.88 1.51
N PHE A 122 -2.23 -27.41 2.08
CA PHE A 122 -2.85 -28.64 1.56
C PHE A 122 -3.46 -28.43 0.16
N ARG A 123 -4.02 -27.26 -0.16
CA ARG A 123 -4.51 -26.95 -1.52
C ARG A 123 -3.39 -26.84 -2.53
N GLU A 124 -2.30 -26.17 -2.18
CA GLU A 124 -1.12 -26.08 -3.05
C GLU A 124 -0.49 -27.44 -3.28
N LEU A 125 -0.52 -28.31 -2.27
CA LEU A 125 -0.07 -29.68 -2.40
C LEU A 125 -0.98 -30.49 -3.35
N LEU A 126 -2.30 -30.30 -3.32
CA LEU A 126 -3.23 -30.89 -4.30
C LEU A 126 -3.04 -30.37 -5.73
N GLN A 127 -2.56 -29.13 -5.91
CA GLN A 127 -2.22 -28.65 -7.25
C GLN A 127 -1.03 -29.41 -7.84
N LYS A 128 -0.06 -29.79 -7.00
CA LYS A 128 1.14 -30.54 -7.40
C LYS A 128 0.93 -32.05 -7.46
N ASP A 129 0.01 -32.59 -6.65
CA ASP A 129 -0.40 -34.00 -6.66
C ASP A 129 -1.93 -34.17 -6.60
N PRO A 130 -2.66 -33.93 -7.71
CA PRO A 130 -4.12 -33.94 -7.72
C PRO A 130 -4.77 -35.29 -7.38
N TYR A 131 -4.03 -36.39 -7.54
CA TYR A 131 -4.52 -37.75 -7.31
C TYR A 131 -4.08 -38.32 -5.95
N GLU A 132 -3.32 -37.55 -5.17
CA GLU A 132 -2.84 -37.92 -3.83
C GLU A 132 -2.16 -39.31 -3.83
N ALA A 133 -1.28 -39.52 -4.81
CA ALA A 133 -0.67 -40.83 -5.08
C ALA A 133 0.86 -40.80 -5.17
N ARG A 134 1.48 -39.61 -5.15
CA ARG A 134 2.93 -39.47 -5.34
C ARG A 134 3.75 -39.73 -4.08
N ILE A 135 3.16 -39.55 -2.90
CA ILE A 135 3.75 -39.83 -1.59
C ILE A 135 2.74 -40.52 -0.65
N ASP A 136 3.22 -40.97 0.50
CA ASP A 136 2.40 -41.66 1.50
C ASP A 136 1.75 -40.69 2.48
N TYR A 137 0.52 -40.29 2.18
CA TYR A 137 -0.28 -39.38 3.00
C TYR A 137 -0.94 -40.11 4.19
N ARG A 138 -0.16 -40.33 5.26
CA ARG A 138 -0.66 -40.81 6.56
C ARG A 138 -0.60 -39.70 7.62
N PRO A 139 -1.56 -39.62 8.56
CA PRO A 139 -2.72 -40.50 8.76
C PRO A 139 -3.92 -40.19 7.85
N TYR A 140 -3.99 -39.01 7.24
CA TYR A 140 -5.09 -38.62 6.35
C TYR A 140 -4.57 -37.98 5.07
N LYS A 141 -5.35 -38.09 3.99
CA LYS A 141 -5.05 -37.43 2.74
C LYS A 141 -5.25 -35.90 2.81
N PRO A 142 -4.55 -35.09 1.99
CA PRO A 142 -4.70 -33.64 1.92
C PRO A 142 -6.15 -33.15 1.78
N THR A 143 -6.96 -33.80 0.94
CA THR A 143 -8.41 -33.53 0.79
C THR A 143 -9.18 -33.67 2.11
N THR A 144 -8.83 -34.68 2.91
CA THR A 144 -9.45 -34.91 4.22
C THR A 144 -9.01 -33.86 5.23
N TYR A 145 -7.73 -33.47 5.19
CA TYR A 145 -7.22 -32.38 6.03
C TYR A 145 -7.86 -31.04 5.69
N ILE A 146 -8.07 -30.71 4.42
CA ILE A 146 -8.77 -29.47 4.01
C ILE A 146 -10.16 -29.39 4.65
N ARG A 147 -10.96 -30.46 4.54
CA ARG A 147 -12.29 -30.52 5.17
C ARG A 147 -12.22 -30.38 6.69
N ARG A 148 -11.22 -31.00 7.33
CA ARG A 148 -11.03 -30.89 8.78
C ARG A 148 -10.58 -29.51 9.21
N CYS A 149 -9.71 -28.85 8.44
CA CYS A 149 -9.32 -27.46 8.68
C CYS A 149 -10.54 -26.55 8.63
N GLU A 150 -11.42 -26.73 7.65
CA GLU A 150 -12.65 -25.95 7.53
C GLU A 150 -13.62 -26.19 8.70
N GLN A 151 -13.77 -27.45 9.14
CA GLN A 151 -14.60 -27.80 10.30
C GLN A 151 -14.04 -27.20 11.60
N GLU A 152 -12.75 -27.37 11.88
CA GLU A 152 -12.13 -26.87 13.10
C GLU A 152 -12.02 -25.34 13.13
N TRP A 153 -11.77 -24.70 11.98
CA TRP A 153 -11.80 -23.24 11.87
C TRP A 153 -13.19 -22.69 12.15
N ARG A 154 -14.24 -23.24 11.53
CA ARG A 154 -15.64 -22.85 11.83
C ARG A 154 -16.00 -23.10 13.29
N ARG A 155 -15.53 -24.21 13.86
CA ARG A 155 -15.74 -24.53 15.28
C ARG A 155 -15.08 -23.49 16.19
N GLN A 156 -13.86 -23.05 15.89
CA GLN A 156 -13.19 -21.97 16.62
C GLN A 156 -13.94 -20.64 16.47
N GLU A 157 -14.41 -20.32 15.27
CA GLU A 157 -15.14 -19.09 14.97
C GLU A 157 -16.46 -19.01 15.77
N ILE A 158 -17.26 -20.08 15.73
CA ILE A 158 -18.52 -20.18 16.48
C ILE A 158 -18.27 -20.11 17.99
N ARG A 159 -17.18 -20.73 18.48
CA ARG A 159 -16.77 -20.61 19.88
C ARG A 159 -16.34 -19.18 20.23
N GLY A 160 -15.72 -18.48 19.30
CA GLY A 160 -15.40 -17.06 19.39
C GLY A 160 -16.65 -16.20 19.55
N TYR A 161 -17.65 -16.39 18.67
CA TYR A 161 -18.95 -15.71 18.77
C TYR A 161 -19.64 -15.96 20.10
N TYR A 162 -19.66 -17.23 20.56
CA TYR A 162 -20.24 -17.59 21.85
C TYR A 162 -19.52 -16.91 23.02
N ASN A 163 -18.18 -16.96 23.07
CA ASN A 163 -17.42 -16.33 24.15
C ASN A 163 -17.61 -14.80 24.17
N GLN A 164 -17.65 -14.16 22.99
CA GLN A 164 -17.93 -12.73 22.87
C GLN A 164 -19.34 -12.40 23.36
N ALA A 165 -20.35 -13.18 22.98
CA ALA A 165 -21.72 -13.01 23.45
C ALA A 165 -21.81 -13.11 24.98
N VAL A 166 -21.16 -14.12 25.59
CA VAL A 166 -21.12 -14.27 27.05
C VAL A 166 -20.44 -13.06 27.72
N ALA A 167 -19.31 -12.59 27.19
CA ALA A 167 -18.61 -11.43 27.74
C ALA A 167 -19.46 -10.14 27.66
N LEU A 168 -20.17 -9.93 26.54
CA LEU A 168 -21.08 -8.80 26.38
C LEU A 168 -22.27 -8.89 27.33
N LEU A 169 -22.81 -10.10 27.55
CA LEU A 169 -23.88 -10.34 28.52
C LEU A 169 -23.43 -10.04 29.95
N GLU A 170 -22.23 -10.46 30.33
CA GLU A 170 -21.67 -10.17 31.66
C GLU A 170 -21.41 -8.67 31.85
N ARG A 171 -20.90 -7.99 30.82
CA ARG A 171 -20.71 -6.54 30.81
C ARG A 171 -22.04 -5.81 30.94
N ALA A 172 -23.06 -6.22 30.20
CA ALA A 172 -24.40 -5.66 30.30
C ALA A 172 -24.97 -5.83 31.72
N ARG A 173 -24.87 -7.02 32.31
CA ARG A 173 -25.32 -7.28 33.68
C ARG A 173 -24.58 -6.44 34.74
N SER A 174 -23.30 -6.14 34.53
CA SER A 174 -22.54 -5.28 35.44
C SER A 174 -22.99 -3.81 35.40
N LEU A 175 -23.43 -3.36 34.22
CA LEU A 175 -23.96 -2.00 33.98
C LEU A 175 -25.41 -1.84 34.46
N ASP A 176 -26.17 -2.93 34.58
CA ASP A 176 -27.55 -2.97 35.11
C ASP A 176 -27.62 -2.90 36.66
N SER A 177 -26.48 -2.66 37.32
CA SER A 177 -26.42 -2.44 38.77
C SER A 177 -26.81 -0.99 39.13
N PRO A 178 -27.36 -0.72 40.33
CA PRO A 178 -27.80 0.62 40.74
C PRO A 178 -26.69 1.70 40.76
N GLU A 179 -25.42 1.29 40.67
CA GLU A 179 -24.25 2.18 40.59
C GLU A 179 -23.80 2.45 39.13
N GLY A 180 -24.32 1.71 38.15
CA GLY A 180 -23.92 1.73 36.73
C GLY A 180 -24.79 2.57 35.78
N ALA A 181 -25.79 3.29 36.30
CA ALA A 181 -26.81 4.03 35.54
C ALA A 181 -26.28 5.19 34.65
N ALA A 182 -24.97 5.36 34.51
CA ALA A 182 -24.35 6.41 33.70
C ALA A 182 -24.21 6.08 32.21
N ASN A 183 -24.31 4.80 31.80
CA ASN A 183 -24.08 4.37 30.41
C ASN A 183 -25.21 3.46 29.88
N GLU A 184 -26.44 3.97 29.87
CA GLU A 184 -27.63 3.27 29.35
C GLU A 184 -27.51 2.89 27.86
N GLU A 185 -26.83 3.72 27.06
CA GLU A 185 -26.55 3.42 25.64
C GLU A 185 -25.57 2.26 25.46
N GLU A 186 -24.54 2.16 26.31
CA GLU A 186 -23.57 1.06 26.28
C GLU A 186 -24.20 -0.26 26.74
N LEU A 187 -25.09 -0.19 27.74
CA LEU A 187 -25.88 -1.34 28.21
C LEU A 187 -26.69 -1.95 27.06
N LEU A 188 -27.45 -1.12 26.34
CA LEU A 188 -28.31 -1.57 25.25
C LEU A 188 -27.52 -2.11 24.07
N ARG A 189 -26.44 -1.43 23.68
CA ARG A 189 -25.55 -1.91 22.60
C ARG A 189 -24.96 -3.28 22.94
N ASN A 190 -24.53 -3.48 24.18
CA ASN A 190 -23.99 -4.77 24.62
C ASN A 190 -25.07 -5.88 24.56
N TYR A 191 -26.33 -5.59 24.91
CA TYR A 191 -27.42 -6.55 24.77
C TYR A 191 -27.76 -6.89 23.31
N GLU A 192 -27.88 -5.89 22.43
CA GLU A 192 -28.16 -6.12 21.01
C GLU A 192 -27.04 -6.94 20.34
N ASP A 193 -25.78 -6.58 20.57
CA ASP A 193 -24.63 -7.26 20.01
C ASP A 193 -24.53 -8.69 20.55
N CYS A 194 -24.83 -8.88 21.85
CA CYS A 194 -24.92 -10.19 22.48
C CYS A 194 -26.00 -11.09 21.84
N GLN A 195 -27.22 -10.56 21.63
CA GLN A 195 -28.32 -11.32 21.01
C GLN A 195 -27.98 -11.76 19.59
N LYS A 196 -27.44 -10.85 18.76
CA LYS A 196 -27.00 -11.17 17.39
C LYS A 196 -25.97 -12.29 17.38
N LEU A 197 -25.01 -12.25 18.30
CA LEU A 197 -23.97 -13.29 18.40
C LEU A 197 -24.52 -14.62 18.88
N PHE A 198 -25.41 -14.66 19.88
CA PHE A 198 -26.05 -15.92 20.29
C PHE A 198 -26.94 -16.50 19.20
N GLN A 199 -27.70 -15.67 18.48
CA GLN A 199 -28.50 -16.13 17.34
C GLN A 199 -27.63 -16.80 16.27
N ARG A 200 -26.48 -16.18 15.96
CA ARG A 200 -25.51 -16.74 15.01
C ARG A 200 -24.92 -18.06 15.48
N VAL A 201 -24.63 -18.19 16.78
CA VAL A 201 -24.19 -19.48 17.38
C VAL A 201 -25.26 -20.55 17.21
N VAL A 202 -26.54 -20.21 17.40
CA VAL A 202 -27.66 -21.17 17.24
C VAL A 202 -27.85 -21.60 15.79
N GLU A 203 -27.72 -20.68 14.84
CA GLU A 203 -27.89 -20.95 13.41
C GLU A 203 -26.72 -21.75 12.81
N GLU A 204 -25.49 -21.41 13.17
CA GLU A 204 -24.28 -21.98 12.57
C GLU A 204 -23.69 -23.15 13.37
N GLY A 205 -23.99 -23.25 14.68
CA GLY A 205 -23.34 -24.15 15.64
C GLY A 205 -23.97 -25.52 15.84
N ALA A 206 -25.16 -25.79 15.27
CA ALA A 206 -25.98 -26.96 15.60
C ALA A 206 -25.24 -28.30 15.45
N GLU A 207 -24.42 -28.45 14.41
CA GLU A 207 -23.65 -29.68 14.15
C GLU A 207 -22.25 -29.69 14.77
N LEU A 208 -21.68 -28.51 15.08
CA LEU A 208 -20.27 -28.35 15.46
C LEU A 208 -20.05 -28.16 16.96
N LEU A 209 -21.01 -27.54 17.66
CA LEU A 209 -20.96 -27.23 19.09
C LEU A 209 -22.37 -27.31 19.74
N PRO A 210 -22.97 -28.51 19.81
CA PRO A 210 -24.36 -28.67 20.29
C PRO A 210 -24.57 -28.17 21.73
N GLU A 211 -23.55 -28.31 22.60
CA GLU A 211 -23.60 -27.80 23.98
C GLU A 211 -23.68 -26.27 24.05
N ALA A 212 -22.93 -25.57 23.17
CA ALA A 212 -22.95 -24.10 23.12
C ALA A 212 -24.26 -23.56 22.53
N VAL A 213 -24.87 -24.30 21.59
CA VAL A 213 -26.17 -23.97 21.02
C VAL A 213 -27.28 -24.06 22.05
N GLU A 214 -27.29 -25.11 22.87
CA GLU A 214 -28.33 -25.29 23.89
C GLU A 214 -28.24 -24.22 24.99
N ASP A 215 -27.03 -23.87 25.42
CA ASP A 215 -26.82 -22.77 26.37
C ASP A 215 -27.18 -21.41 25.74
N ALA A 216 -26.78 -21.15 24.49
CA ALA A 216 -27.17 -19.94 23.76
C ALA A 216 -28.69 -19.80 23.62
N ARG A 217 -29.41 -20.88 23.30
CA ARG A 217 -30.89 -20.89 23.27
C ARG A 217 -31.50 -20.57 24.63
N THR A 218 -30.95 -21.15 25.69
CA THR A 218 -31.42 -20.89 27.06
C THR A 218 -31.19 -19.43 27.45
N LYS A 219 -30.04 -18.85 27.06
CA LYS A 219 -29.74 -17.43 27.30
C LYS A 219 -30.61 -16.49 26.48
N LEU A 220 -30.91 -16.83 25.22
CA LEU A 220 -31.86 -16.11 24.36
C LEU A 220 -33.29 -16.14 24.93
N GLN A 221 -33.74 -17.30 25.41
CA GLN A 221 -35.05 -17.45 26.05
C GLN A 221 -35.12 -16.75 27.42
N GLY A 222 -34.02 -16.72 28.17
CA GLY A 222 -33.90 -15.97 29.42
C GLY A 222 -33.83 -14.45 29.22
N THR A 223 -33.38 -13.97 28.05
CA THR A 223 -33.49 -12.55 27.66
C THR A 223 -34.89 -12.15 27.19
N ASP A 224 -35.76 -13.09 26.82
CA ASP A 224 -37.14 -12.78 26.42
C ASP A 224 -38.08 -12.43 27.61
N GLU A 225 -37.69 -12.70 28.86
CA GLU A 225 -38.36 -12.11 30.04
C GLU A 225 -38.09 -10.59 30.18
N GLU A 226 -37.19 -10.02 29.35
CA GLU A 226 -36.95 -8.58 29.20
C GLU A 226 -37.83 -7.92 28.11
N ILE A 227 -39.17 -8.01 28.26
CA ILE A 227 -40.09 -7.06 27.57
C ILE A 227 -39.67 -5.59 27.84
N GLY A 228 -38.92 -5.34 28.92
CA GLY A 228 -38.33 -4.05 29.25
C GLY A 228 -37.13 -3.62 28.38
N VAL A 229 -36.32 -4.52 27.80
CA VAL A 229 -35.16 -4.12 26.99
C VAL A 229 -35.60 -3.64 25.61
N ASN A 230 -36.53 -4.33 24.95
CA ASN A 230 -37.10 -3.85 23.68
C ASN A 230 -37.83 -2.50 23.83
N GLN A 231 -38.54 -2.29 24.95
CA GLN A 231 -39.15 -0.99 25.27
C GLN A 231 -38.11 0.09 25.57
N ARG A 232 -36.98 -0.25 26.22
CA ARG A 232 -35.87 0.69 26.47
C ARG A 232 -35.08 1.02 25.21
N VAL A 233 -34.87 0.06 24.31
CA VAL A 233 -34.28 0.27 22.97
C VAL A 233 -35.16 1.22 22.17
N GLU A 234 -36.47 0.97 22.12
CA GLU A 234 -37.42 1.85 21.43
C GLU A 234 -37.41 3.27 22.03
N GLN A 235 -37.40 3.41 23.36
CA GLN A 235 -37.30 4.71 24.04
C GLN A 235 -35.96 5.43 23.76
N LEU A 236 -34.84 4.70 23.71
CA LEU A 236 -33.53 5.28 23.41
C LEU A 236 -33.44 5.70 21.94
N GLN A 237 -33.92 4.88 21.01
CA GLN A 237 -34.02 5.24 19.59
C GLN A 237 -34.86 6.51 19.40
N MET A 238 -36.01 6.62 20.10
CA MET A 238 -36.83 7.82 20.10
C MET A 238 -36.09 9.04 20.66
N ARG A 239 -35.34 8.90 21.76
CA ARG A 239 -34.54 9.99 22.36
C ARG A 239 -33.40 10.44 21.44
N THR A 240 -32.64 9.50 20.89
CA THR A 240 -31.51 9.80 19.99
C THR A 240 -32.00 10.45 18.70
N PHE A 241 -33.12 9.96 18.15
CA PHE A 241 -33.80 10.58 17.02
C PHE A 241 -34.17 12.04 17.32
N THR A 242 -34.90 12.29 18.41
CA THR A 242 -35.30 13.65 18.81
C THR A 242 -34.08 14.55 19.05
N ALA A 243 -33.06 14.06 19.75
CA ALA A 243 -31.83 14.84 20.01
C ALA A 243 -31.08 15.21 18.72
N THR A 244 -30.99 14.27 17.78
CA THR A 244 -30.33 14.51 16.49
C THR A 244 -31.12 15.51 15.65
N LEU A 245 -32.44 15.36 15.62
CA LEU A 245 -33.33 16.28 14.92
C LEU A 245 -33.26 17.70 15.50
N SER A 246 -33.29 17.84 16.82
CA SER A 246 -33.11 19.13 17.50
C SER A 246 -31.75 19.75 17.21
N ARG A 247 -30.67 18.97 17.24
CA ARG A 247 -29.33 19.48 16.91
C ARG A 247 -29.26 20.03 15.49
N LEU A 248 -29.76 19.29 14.50
CA LEU A 248 -29.78 19.73 13.11
C LEU A 248 -30.59 21.01 12.93
N TYR A 249 -31.73 21.11 13.61
CA TYR A 249 -32.55 22.32 13.63
C TYR A 249 -31.82 23.50 14.28
N ASP A 250 -31.21 23.32 15.46
CA ASP A 250 -30.49 24.38 16.17
C ASP A 250 -29.30 24.91 15.35
N GLU A 251 -28.55 24.01 14.70
CA GLU A 251 -27.46 24.39 13.79
C GLU A 251 -28.00 25.15 12.57
N ALA A 252 -29.12 24.71 11.99
CA ALA A 252 -29.77 25.43 10.89
C ALA A 252 -30.21 26.85 11.32
N VAL A 253 -30.77 27.00 12.52
CA VAL A 253 -31.16 28.30 13.09
C VAL A 253 -29.93 29.20 13.30
N GLU A 254 -28.81 28.65 13.78
CA GLU A 254 -27.58 29.41 13.96
C GLU A 254 -27.08 29.99 12.64
N PHE A 255 -27.02 29.17 11.59
CA PHE A 255 -26.68 29.61 10.24
C PHE A 255 -27.70 30.62 9.70
N TRP A 256 -28.99 30.35 9.88
CA TRP A 256 -30.07 31.25 9.45
C TRP A 256 -30.00 32.63 10.11
N ASN A 257 -29.57 32.71 11.36
CA ASN A 257 -29.37 33.99 12.06
C ASN A 257 -28.20 34.81 11.49
N ARG A 258 -27.27 34.18 10.76
CA ARG A 258 -26.15 34.84 10.07
C ARG A 258 -26.40 35.13 8.58
N ARG A 259 -27.56 34.73 8.04
CA ARG A 259 -27.90 34.80 6.59
C ARG A 259 -27.66 36.15 5.87
N GLU A 260 -27.73 37.26 6.61
CA GLU A 260 -27.51 38.60 6.05
C GLU A 260 -26.05 38.85 5.65
N GLN A 261 -25.10 38.08 6.19
CA GLN A 261 -23.67 38.26 5.96
C GLN A 261 -23.16 37.47 4.75
N ASP A 262 -23.64 36.23 4.58
CA ASP A 262 -23.14 35.32 3.56
C ASP A 262 -24.26 34.41 3.03
N LEU A 263 -24.31 34.23 1.71
CA LEU A 263 -25.21 33.26 1.08
C LEU A 263 -24.81 31.82 1.44
N ALA A 264 -23.52 31.57 1.74
CA ALA A 264 -23.05 30.27 2.21
C ALA A 264 -23.73 29.83 3.51
N ASP A 265 -24.06 30.76 4.42
CA ASP A 265 -24.82 30.46 5.63
C ASP A 265 -26.26 30.02 5.31
N VAL A 266 -26.89 30.59 4.29
CA VAL A 266 -28.21 30.13 3.80
C VAL A 266 -28.12 28.69 3.27
N ALA A 267 -27.06 28.37 2.52
CA ALA A 267 -26.85 27.00 2.02
C ALA A 267 -26.56 26.00 3.15
N ASN A 268 -25.76 26.37 4.15
CA ASN A 268 -25.51 25.51 5.31
C ASN A 268 -26.79 25.26 6.13
N ALA A 269 -27.62 26.29 6.32
CA ALA A 269 -28.92 26.12 6.96
C ALA A 269 -29.81 25.16 6.15
N ASN A 270 -29.87 25.32 4.83
CA ASN A 270 -30.65 24.45 3.94
C ASN A 270 -30.20 22.98 4.02
N ASP A 271 -28.88 22.73 4.01
CA ASP A 271 -28.34 21.37 4.07
C ASP A 271 -28.67 20.67 5.40
N ASN A 272 -28.61 21.38 6.53
CA ASN A 272 -29.00 20.85 7.83
C ASN A 272 -30.50 20.51 7.88
N LEU A 273 -31.37 21.33 7.28
CA LEU A 273 -32.80 21.03 7.20
C LEU A 273 -33.10 19.89 6.22
N LEU A 274 -32.37 19.77 5.12
CA LEU A 274 -32.48 18.62 4.23
C LEU A 274 -32.11 17.33 4.94
N GLN A 275 -31.01 17.32 5.71
CA GLN A 275 -30.63 16.18 6.55
C GLN A 275 -31.70 15.87 7.60
N ALA A 276 -32.29 16.89 8.23
CA ALA A 276 -33.38 16.71 9.19
C ALA A 276 -34.62 16.08 8.54
N ARG A 277 -35.00 16.53 7.34
CA ARG A 277 -36.12 15.96 6.56
C ARG A 277 -35.85 14.52 6.14
N THR A 278 -34.63 14.21 5.70
CA THR A 278 -34.23 12.82 5.38
C THR A 278 -34.29 11.94 6.63
N LEU A 279 -33.77 12.42 7.77
CA LEU A 279 -33.84 11.70 9.04
C LEU A 279 -35.30 11.39 9.44
N ILE A 280 -36.21 12.36 9.26
CA ILE A 280 -37.65 12.16 9.49
C ILE A 280 -38.24 11.12 8.52
N ALA A 281 -37.89 11.19 7.23
CA ALA A 281 -38.42 10.29 6.21
C ALA A 281 -37.94 8.84 6.39
N ASP A 282 -36.71 8.64 6.86
CA ASP A 282 -36.09 7.33 7.06
C ASP A 282 -36.45 6.68 8.41
N TYR A 283 -37.18 7.39 9.30
CA TYR A 283 -37.53 6.86 10.61
C TYR A 283 -38.58 5.74 10.50
N PRO A 284 -38.28 4.50 10.94
CA PRO A 284 -39.11 3.31 10.67
C PRO A 284 -40.38 3.22 11.52
N GLY A 285 -40.57 4.13 12.48
CA GLY A 285 -41.66 4.09 13.47
C GLY A 285 -42.53 5.34 13.47
N ARG A 286 -43.45 5.42 14.44
CA ARG A 286 -44.22 6.65 14.69
C ARG A 286 -43.28 7.70 15.30
N ILE A 287 -43.24 8.88 14.70
CA ILE A 287 -42.45 10.00 15.19
C ILE A 287 -42.87 10.34 16.65
N PRO A 288 -41.92 10.46 17.60
CA PRO A 288 -42.21 10.84 18.97
C PRO A 288 -42.93 12.19 19.07
N GLU A 289 -43.83 12.36 20.05
CA GLU A 289 -44.57 13.62 20.23
C GLU A 289 -43.65 14.83 20.39
N ASP A 290 -42.54 14.68 21.11
CA ASP A 290 -41.54 15.74 21.29
C ASP A 290 -40.84 16.13 19.98
N ALA A 291 -40.70 15.17 19.05
CA ALA A 291 -40.09 15.41 17.73
C ALA A 291 -41.06 15.99 16.70
N LEU A 292 -42.38 15.79 16.88
CA LEU A 292 -43.39 16.39 16.00
C LEU A 292 -43.31 17.92 16.00
N ARG A 293 -43.05 18.52 17.18
CA ARG A 293 -42.86 19.96 17.28
C ARG A 293 -41.64 20.44 16.52
N VAL A 294 -40.53 19.70 16.60
CA VAL A 294 -39.29 20.04 15.88
C VAL A 294 -39.49 19.87 14.37
N GLN A 295 -40.23 18.84 13.94
CA GLN A 295 -40.62 18.65 12.54
C GLN A 295 -41.40 19.86 12.00
N GLU A 296 -42.38 20.38 12.72
CA GLU A 296 -43.11 21.59 12.32
C GLU A 296 -42.15 22.79 12.15
N GLN A 297 -41.21 22.96 13.08
CA GLN A 297 -40.21 24.02 13.03
C GLN A 297 -39.22 23.86 11.85
N VAL A 298 -38.82 22.63 11.52
CA VAL A 298 -37.99 22.33 10.34
C VAL A 298 -38.71 22.73 9.06
N GLU A 299 -40.00 22.44 8.94
CA GLU A 299 -40.81 22.81 7.78
C GLU A 299 -41.01 24.33 7.68
N GLU A 300 -41.32 25.00 8.80
CA GLU A 300 -41.43 26.46 8.85
C GLU A 300 -40.14 27.15 8.40
N LEU A 301 -38.99 26.74 8.96
CA LEU A 301 -37.71 27.35 8.62
C LEU A 301 -37.31 27.04 7.17
N SER A 302 -37.61 25.84 6.68
CA SER A 302 -37.35 25.46 5.29
C SER A 302 -38.13 26.33 4.30
N ASN A 303 -39.39 26.64 4.58
CA ASN A 303 -40.19 27.54 3.75
C ASN A 303 -39.62 28.98 3.74
N LEU A 304 -39.08 29.44 4.87
CA LEU A 304 -38.39 30.74 4.93
C LEU A 304 -37.09 30.75 4.14
N ILE A 305 -36.29 29.68 4.21
CA ILE A 305 -35.08 29.52 3.42
C ILE A 305 -35.41 29.51 1.93
N GLU A 306 -36.41 28.75 1.50
CA GLU A 306 -36.82 28.69 0.10
C GLU A 306 -37.19 30.07 -0.45
N LEU A 307 -37.95 30.86 0.32
CA LEU A 307 -38.30 32.23 -0.05
C LEU A 307 -37.06 33.16 -0.17
N GLU A 308 -36.09 33.04 0.74
CA GLU A 308 -34.85 33.82 0.72
C GLU A 308 -33.97 33.44 -0.48
N VAL A 309 -33.88 32.13 -0.77
CA VAL A 309 -33.19 31.60 -1.94
C VAL A 309 -33.82 32.18 -3.20
N ASP A 310 -35.14 32.13 -3.34
CA ASP A 310 -35.85 32.67 -4.50
C ASP A 310 -35.58 34.17 -4.73
N GLN A 311 -35.46 34.94 -3.65
CA GLN A 311 -35.17 36.38 -3.73
C GLN A 311 -33.73 36.67 -4.16
N ARG A 312 -32.76 35.90 -3.65
CA ARG A 312 -31.33 36.18 -3.85
C ARG A 312 -30.72 35.48 -5.07
N TYR A 313 -31.26 34.32 -5.47
CA TYR A 313 -30.66 33.42 -6.46
C TYR A 313 -30.29 34.13 -7.76
N ALA A 314 -31.23 34.85 -8.37
CA ALA A 314 -31.00 35.54 -9.64
C ALA A 314 -29.90 36.61 -9.55
N SER A 315 -29.82 37.33 -8.43
CA SER A 315 -28.83 38.39 -8.22
C SER A 315 -27.42 37.83 -8.02
N GLU A 316 -27.30 36.72 -7.29
CA GLU A 316 -26.00 36.08 -7.01
C GLU A 316 -25.50 35.31 -8.25
N LEU A 317 -26.41 34.70 -9.02
CA LEU A 317 -26.09 34.11 -10.32
C LEU A 317 -25.54 35.17 -11.30
N GLN A 318 -26.18 36.35 -11.34
CA GLN A 318 -25.70 37.47 -12.15
C GLN A 318 -24.32 37.95 -11.69
N LYS A 319 -24.07 38.04 -10.38
CA LYS A 319 -22.77 38.43 -9.81
C LYS A 319 -21.67 37.42 -10.17
N ALA A 320 -21.95 36.12 -10.06
CA ALA A 320 -21.00 35.07 -10.46
C ALA A 320 -20.61 35.20 -11.95
N SER A 321 -21.60 35.41 -12.82
CA SER A 321 -21.36 35.61 -14.26
C SER A 321 -20.56 36.88 -14.56
N GLN A 322 -20.79 37.97 -13.82
CA GLN A 322 -20.01 39.21 -13.95
C GLN A 322 -18.55 39.01 -13.53
N LEU A 323 -18.30 38.27 -12.45
CA LEU A 323 -16.95 37.94 -11.99
C LEU A 323 -16.19 37.10 -13.02
N GLU A 324 -16.87 36.12 -13.63
CA GLU A 324 -16.33 35.28 -14.70
C GLU A 324 -15.96 36.13 -15.93
N GLN A 325 -16.85 37.03 -16.38
CA GLN A 325 -16.58 37.93 -17.52
C GLN A 325 -15.46 38.93 -17.23
N ALA A 326 -15.38 39.43 -16.00
CA ALA A 326 -14.36 40.39 -15.58
C ALA A 326 -12.99 39.74 -15.37
N ALA A 327 -12.92 38.42 -15.19
CA ALA A 327 -11.70 37.75 -14.79
C ALA A 327 -10.55 37.87 -15.79
N GLN A 328 -10.82 37.93 -17.10
CA GLN A 328 -9.79 37.99 -18.15
C GLN A 328 -8.62 36.97 -17.96
N GLY A 329 -8.91 35.78 -17.40
CA GLY A 329 -7.88 34.77 -17.10
C GLY A 329 -7.19 34.93 -15.73
N ASN A 330 -7.69 35.80 -14.86
CA ASN A 330 -7.20 35.97 -13.50
C ASN A 330 -7.85 34.98 -12.53
N LEU A 331 -7.05 34.37 -11.66
CA LEU A 331 -7.47 33.31 -10.74
C LEU A 331 -8.46 33.78 -9.67
N GLU A 332 -8.25 34.97 -9.12
CA GLU A 332 -9.03 35.44 -7.96
C GLU A 332 -10.51 35.68 -8.30
N PRO A 333 -10.89 36.43 -9.36
CA PRO A 333 -12.31 36.59 -9.72
C PRO A 333 -12.97 35.28 -10.12
N LEU A 334 -12.25 34.38 -10.82
CA LEU A 334 -12.78 33.05 -11.18
C LEU A 334 -13.02 32.18 -9.94
N SER A 335 -12.13 32.25 -8.94
CA SER A 335 -12.30 31.51 -7.69
C SER A 335 -13.50 32.02 -6.90
N GLN A 336 -13.74 33.33 -6.90
CA GLN A 336 -14.93 33.93 -6.29
C GLN A 336 -16.21 33.53 -7.04
N ALA A 337 -16.19 33.54 -8.38
CA ALA A 337 -17.30 33.09 -9.19
C ALA A 337 -17.64 31.62 -8.92
N TYR A 338 -16.62 30.74 -8.90
CA TYR A 338 -16.77 29.32 -8.59
C TYR A 338 -17.41 29.10 -7.22
N ALA A 339 -16.96 29.80 -6.18
CA ALA A 339 -17.52 29.69 -4.84
C ALA A 339 -19.01 30.09 -4.80
N ILE A 340 -19.40 31.13 -5.54
CA ILE A 340 -20.82 31.52 -5.64
C ILE A 340 -21.63 30.43 -6.36
N TYR A 341 -21.14 29.91 -7.48
CA TYR A 341 -21.83 28.82 -8.19
C TYR A 341 -21.96 27.56 -7.33
N GLU A 342 -20.97 27.22 -6.51
CA GLU A 342 -21.03 26.10 -5.56
C GLU A 342 -22.17 26.26 -4.55
N VAL A 343 -22.29 27.46 -3.96
CA VAL A 343 -23.38 27.78 -3.05
C VAL A 343 -24.74 27.70 -3.76
N LEU A 344 -24.86 28.27 -4.97
CA LEU A 344 -26.10 28.22 -5.75
C LEU A 344 -26.49 26.78 -6.13
N TYR A 345 -25.52 25.93 -6.47
CA TYR A 345 -25.76 24.53 -6.77
C TYR A 345 -26.25 23.77 -5.53
N ARG A 346 -25.67 24.01 -4.35
CA ARG A 346 -26.18 23.41 -3.10
C ARG A 346 -27.63 23.79 -2.80
N LEU A 347 -28.02 25.03 -3.15
CA LEU A 347 -29.37 25.54 -2.91
C LEU A 347 -30.43 24.98 -3.85
N ARG A 348 -30.14 24.80 -5.15
CA ARG A 348 -31.15 24.42 -6.16
C ARG A 348 -30.84 23.19 -7.01
N GLN A 349 -29.61 22.69 -6.95
CA GLN A 349 -29.15 21.53 -7.72
C GLN A 349 -29.42 21.64 -9.24
N GLU A 350 -29.39 22.85 -9.78
CA GLU A 350 -29.63 23.10 -11.21
C GLU A 350 -28.45 22.60 -12.06
N ASP A 351 -28.74 21.81 -13.10
CA ASP A 351 -27.73 21.22 -14.00
C ASP A 351 -26.88 22.28 -14.71
N GLU A 352 -27.47 23.42 -15.06
CA GLU A 352 -26.76 24.52 -15.72
C GLU A 352 -25.67 25.11 -14.82
N VAL A 353 -25.95 25.28 -13.51
CA VAL A 353 -24.98 25.76 -12.53
C VAL A 353 -23.88 24.73 -12.33
N ARG A 354 -24.24 23.45 -12.25
CA ARG A 354 -23.26 22.37 -12.15
C ARG A 354 -22.31 22.35 -13.34
N GLN A 355 -22.84 22.44 -14.56
CA GLN A 355 -22.02 22.46 -15.77
C GLN A 355 -21.05 23.65 -15.74
N ARG A 356 -21.51 24.83 -15.32
CA ARG A 356 -20.66 26.01 -15.18
C ARG A 356 -19.57 25.84 -14.14
N MET A 357 -19.88 25.23 -12.99
CA MET A 357 -18.87 24.87 -11.99
C MET A 357 -17.82 23.94 -12.58
N ASP A 358 -18.22 22.88 -13.28
CA ASP A 358 -17.28 21.93 -13.87
C ASP A 358 -16.35 22.61 -14.89
N GLU A 359 -16.90 23.46 -15.78
CA GLU A 359 -16.14 24.26 -16.75
C GLU A 359 -15.14 25.22 -16.05
N LEU A 360 -15.59 25.94 -15.01
CA LEU A 360 -14.76 26.83 -14.21
C LEU A 360 -13.69 26.09 -13.41
N GLY A 361 -14.02 24.94 -12.85
CA GLY A 361 -13.09 24.11 -12.08
C GLY A 361 -11.91 23.66 -12.93
N VAL A 362 -12.17 23.20 -14.15
CA VAL A 362 -11.11 22.85 -15.12
C VAL A 362 -10.26 24.08 -15.48
N THR A 363 -10.90 25.23 -15.67
CA THR A 363 -10.20 26.47 -16.01
C THR A 363 -9.31 26.96 -14.87
N LEU A 364 -9.81 26.95 -13.63
CA LEU A 364 -9.06 27.30 -12.43
C LEU A 364 -7.87 26.39 -12.21
N GLU A 365 -8.05 25.09 -12.38
CA GLU A 365 -6.97 24.12 -12.23
C GLU A 365 -5.88 24.34 -13.28
N SER A 366 -6.27 24.55 -14.54
CA SER A 366 -5.33 24.89 -15.63
C SER A 366 -4.53 26.17 -15.33
N LEU A 367 -5.19 27.23 -14.85
CA LEU A 367 -4.53 28.49 -14.51
C LEU A 367 -3.59 28.34 -13.30
N ARG A 368 -3.99 27.58 -12.27
CA ARG A 368 -3.13 27.27 -11.11
C ARG A 368 -1.88 26.51 -11.54
N GLN A 369 -2.04 25.52 -12.42
CA GLN A 369 -0.91 24.77 -12.98
C GLN A 369 0.01 25.67 -13.80
N GLN A 370 -0.53 26.55 -14.64
CA GLN A 370 0.27 27.51 -15.41
C GLN A 370 1.07 28.44 -14.49
N GLN A 371 0.43 29.04 -13.47
CA GLN A 371 1.11 29.91 -12.52
C GLN A 371 2.21 29.17 -11.75
N MET A 372 1.97 27.92 -11.37
CA MET A 372 2.97 27.07 -10.70
C MET A 372 4.15 26.76 -11.61
N VAL A 373 3.92 26.44 -12.88
CA VAL A 373 4.97 26.23 -13.88
C VAL A 373 5.79 27.50 -14.09
N GLU A 374 5.16 28.66 -14.18
CA GLU A 374 5.85 29.95 -14.29
C GLU A 374 6.70 30.27 -13.06
N GLN A 375 6.17 30.05 -11.86
CA GLN A 375 6.93 30.21 -10.62
C GLN A 375 8.13 29.27 -10.56
N ALA A 376 7.94 27.99 -10.92
CA ALA A 376 9.00 27.00 -10.98
C ALA A 376 10.09 27.39 -12.00
N ARG A 377 9.72 27.92 -13.16
CA ARG A 377 10.67 28.48 -14.15
C ARG A 377 11.44 29.67 -13.58
N GLY A 378 10.77 30.56 -12.83
CA GLY A 378 11.40 31.69 -12.14
C GLY A 378 12.44 31.24 -11.12
N TRP A 379 12.12 30.26 -10.27
CA TRP A 379 13.07 29.69 -9.32
C TRP A 379 14.25 29.02 -10.00
N LEU A 380 14.02 28.26 -11.08
CA LEU A 380 15.10 27.62 -11.82
C LEU A 380 16.03 28.66 -12.46
N ALA A 381 15.49 29.75 -13.02
CA ALA A 381 16.29 30.83 -13.58
C ALA A 381 17.16 31.52 -12.52
N GLN A 382 16.61 31.79 -11.34
CA GLN A 382 17.36 32.36 -10.22
C GLN A 382 18.43 31.39 -9.68
N ALA A 383 18.13 30.10 -9.59
CA ALA A 383 19.11 29.08 -9.21
C ALA A 383 20.28 29.02 -10.21
N ARG A 384 20.00 29.14 -11.52
CA ARG A 384 21.05 29.19 -12.56
C ARG A 384 21.96 30.41 -12.41
N GLN A 385 21.40 31.56 -12.03
CA GLN A 385 22.20 32.76 -11.74
C GLN A 385 23.12 32.54 -10.52
N LEU A 386 22.61 31.95 -9.45
CA LEU A 386 23.40 31.64 -8.25
C LEU A 386 24.51 30.62 -8.54
N TRP A 387 24.25 29.62 -9.39
CA TRP A 387 25.27 28.69 -9.85
C TRP A 387 26.38 29.39 -10.66
N GLN A 388 26.03 30.30 -11.57
CA GLN A 388 27.02 31.10 -12.31
C GLN A 388 27.85 32.00 -11.38
N GLN A 389 27.21 32.64 -10.40
CA GLN A 389 27.89 33.45 -9.38
C GLN A 389 28.85 32.60 -8.54
N ALA A 390 28.44 31.41 -8.12
CA ALA A 390 29.29 30.48 -7.38
C ALA A 390 30.51 30.03 -8.22
N GLY A 391 30.32 29.79 -9.52
CA GLY A 391 31.42 29.49 -10.45
C GLY A 391 32.41 30.65 -10.58
N GLN A 392 31.92 31.88 -10.74
CA GLN A 392 32.78 33.07 -10.81
C GLN A 392 33.55 33.31 -9.50
N ALA A 393 32.88 33.15 -8.36
CA ALA A 393 33.51 33.26 -7.04
C ALA A 393 34.58 32.18 -6.83
N ARG A 394 34.35 30.96 -7.33
CA ARG A 394 35.36 29.89 -7.34
C ARG A 394 36.62 30.31 -8.11
N ASP A 395 36.43 30.79 -9.33
CA ASP A 395 37.53 31.16 -10.23
C ASP A 395 38.30 32.37 -9.70
N ALA A 396 37.63 33.27 -8.98
CA ALA A 396 38.22 34.43 -8.30
C ALA A 396 38.86 34.12 -6.94
N GLY A 397 38.65 32.92 -6.38
CA GLY A 397 39.09 32.56 -5.03
C GLY A 397 38.29 33.24 -3.90
N GLU A 398 37.09 33.73 -4.20
CA GLU A 398 36.18 34.42 -3.27
C GLU A 398 35.29 33.42 -2.53
N TRP A 399 35.91 32.68 -1.61
CA TRP A 399 35.34 31.50 -0.98
C TRP A 399 34.05 31.73 -0.15
N GLU A 400 33.92 32.88 0.50
CA GLU A 400 32.71 33.24 1.26
C GLU A 400 31.52 33.48 0.33
N GLN A 401 31.75 34.14 -0.82
CA GLN A 401 30.70 34.39 -1.81
C GLN A 401 30.26 33.08 -2.48
N LEU A 402 31.20 32.17 -2.73
CA LEU A 402 30.88 30.83 -3.22
C LEU A 402 29.97 30.07 -2.26
N GLU A 403 30.28 30.06 -0.96
CA GLU A 403 29.46 29.39 0.04
C GLU A 403 28.06 30.01 0.16
N ALA A 404 27.98 31.35 0.15
CA ALA A 404 26.70 32.06 0.20
C ALA A 404 25.82 31.73 -1.01
N ALA A 405 26.35 31.86 -2.23
CA ALA A 405 25.63 31.58 -3.47
C ALA A 405 25.21 30.10 -3.56
N LYS A 406 26.09 29.17 -3.16
CA LYS A 406 25.78 27.75 -3.10
C LYS A 406 24.64 27.45 -2.11
N LYS A 407 24.70 28.00 -0.90
CA LYS A 407 23.66 27.81 0.12
C LYS A 407 22.30 28.35 -0.34
N GLU A 408 22.29 29.55 -0.91
CA GLU A 408 21.06 30.18 -1.42
C GLU A 408 20.49 29.38 -2.60
N GLY A 409 21.34 28.94 -3.52
CA GLY A 409 20.94 28.11 -4.67
C GLY A 409 20.32 26.79 -4.25
N LEU A 410 20.94 26.07 -3.32
CA LEU A 410 20.41 24.81 -2.78
C LEU A 410 19.09 25.01 -2.03
N THR A 411 18.97 26.10 -1.26
CA THR A 411 17.72 26.44 -0.56
C THR A 411 16.58 26.70 -1.53
N LEU A 412 16.88 27.33 -2.67
CA LEU A 412 15.90 27.59 -3.72
C LEU A 412 15.50 26.29 -4.45
N LEU A 413 16.45 25.41 -4.72
CA LEU A 413 16.21 24.12 -5.38
C LEU A 413 15.44 23.12 -4.51
N ALA A 414 15.58 23.19 -3.19
CA ALA A 414 14.77 22.38 -2.26
C ALA A 414 13.25 22.63 -2.40
N ARG A 415 12.83 23.80 -2.93
CA ARG A 415 11.40 24.11 -3.16
C ARG A 415 10.74 23.20 -4.21
N PHE A 416 11.53 22.52 -5.05
CA PHE A 416 11.03 21.64 -6.10
C PHE A 416 10.60 20.25 -5.59
N GLU A 417 10.96 19.87 -4.36
CA GLU A 417 10.58 18.58 -3.77
C GLU A 417 9.07 18.50 -3.47
N GLY A 418 8.43 19.63 -3.18
CA GLY A 418 7.00 19.72 -2.86
C GLY A 418 6.07 19.96 -4.05
N LEU A 419 6.59 20.00 -5.28
CA LEU A 419 5.79 20.28 -6.47
C LEU A 419 5.10 19.01 -7.01
N PRO A 420 3.85 19.11 -7.52
CA PRO A 420 3.12 18.00 -8.09
C PRO A 420 3.77 17.46 -9.37
N GLU A 421 3.51 16.19 -9.67
CA GLU A 421 4.06 15.49 -10.83
C GLU A 421 3.22 15.72 -12.09
N THR A 422 3.30 16.92 -12.66
CA THR A 422 2.74 17.22 -14.00
C THR A 422 3.83 17.11 -15.07
N ALA A 423 3.45 16.81 -16.32
CA ALA A 423 4.41 16.62 -17.42
C ALA A 423 5.36 17.83 -17.60
N ASP A 424 4.85 19.05 -17.46
CA ASP A 424 5.65 20.27 -17.54
C ASP A 424 6.61 20.43 -16.35
N LEU A 425 6.17 20.07 -15.14
CA LEU A 425 6.99 20.16 -13.93
C LEU A 425 8.05 19.05 -13.84
N VAL A 426 7.80 17.88 -14.42
CA VAL A 426 8.78 16.78 -14.46
C VAL A 426 10.07 17.22 -15.15
N THR A 427 9.95 17.90 -16.29
CA THR A 427 11.12 18.41 -17.03
C THR A 427 11.88 19.46 -16.21
N ILE A 428 11.16 20.37 -15.58
CA ILE A 428 11.75 21.42 -14.74
C ILE A 428 12.44 20.82 -13.49
N ARG A 429 11.85 19.79 -12.87
CA ARG A 429 12.44 19.09 -11.73
C ARG A 429 13.73 18.34 -12.11
N ALA A 430 13.77 17.74 -13.29
CA ALA A 430 14.99 17.10 -13.79
C ALA A 430 16.12 18.13 -13.99
N ASP A 431 15.81 19.29 -14.58
CA ASP A 431 16.76 20.41 -14.71
C ASP A 431 17.23 20.93 -13.34
N ALA A 432 16.31 21.05 -12.38
CA ALA A 432 16.63 21.48 -11.02
C ALA A 432 17.55 20.48 -10.30
N ALA A 433 17.32 19.18 -10.44
CA ALA A 433 18.15 18.12 -9.86
C ALA A 433 19.57 18.10 -10.47
N ASN A 434 19.69 18.30 -11.78
CA ASN A 434 20.99 18.44 -12.44
C ASN A 434 21.75 19.65 -11.90
N LEU A 435 21.07 20.80 -11.78
CA LEU A 435 21.68 22.02 -11.25
C LEU A 435 22.06 21.90 -9.76
N GLN A 436 21.28 21.14 -8.98
CA GLN A 436 21.63 20.82 -7.61
C GLN A 436 22.94 20.03 -7.55
N ALA A 437 23.07 18.97 -8.36
CA ALA A 437 24.29 18.18 -8.44
C ALA A 437 25.49 19.05 -8.87
N ASP A 438 25.30 19.96 -9.83
CA ASP A 438 26.35 20.88 -10.29
C ASP A 438 26.78 21.86 -9.18
N LEU A 439 25.83 22.40 -8.40
CA LEU A 439 26.12 23.25 -7.24
C LEU A 439 26.82 22.48 -6.12
N GLU A 440 26.38 21.26 -5.83
CA GLU A 440 26.99 20.38 -4.83
C GLU A 440 28.44 20.04 -5.20
N ALA A 441 28.71 19.79 -6.50
CA ALA A 441 30.03 19.51 -7.06
C ALA A 441 31.01 20.70 -6.98
N LEU A 442 30.53 21.93 -6.78
CA LEU A 442 31.41 23.07 -6.46
C LEU A 442 32.00 22.87 -5.07
N ALA A 443 33.16 22.20 -5.03
CA ALA A 443 33.92 21.94 -3.83
C ALA A 443 34.54 23.23 -3.30
N VAL A 444 34.30 23.50 -2.03
CA VAL A 444 35.01 24.54 -1.31
C VAL A 444 36.22 23.88 -0.66
N PRO A 445 37.46 24.34 -0.92
CA PRO A 445 38.62 23.72 -0.30
C PRO A 445 38.59 23.94 1.22
N PRO A 446 39.05 22.99 2.04
CA PRO A 446 39.10 23.16 3.49
C PRO A 446 40.14 24.22 3.91
N LEU A 447 39.98 24.75 5.13
CA LEU A 447 41.00 25.57 5.80
C LEU A 447 42.12 24.71 6.38
N ILE A 448 43.29 25.31 6.59
CA ILE A 448 44.40 24.66 7.29
C ILE A 448 44.15 24.77 8.80
N GLU A 449 43.62 23.70 9.39
CA GLU A 449 43.30 23.63 10.82
C GLU A 449 44.39 22.92 11.65
N GLY A 450 44.36 23.09 12.98
CA GLY A 450 45.22 22.38 13.93
C GLY A 450 46.60 22.99 14.16
N TYR A 451 47.01 23.96 13.35
CA TYR A 451 48.26 24.68 13.51
C TYR A 451 48.07 26.01 14.24
N VAL A 452 48.98 26.32 15.15
CA VAL A 452 49.09 27.65 15.79
C VAL A 452 50.44 28.27 15.48
N LEU A 453 50.46 29.59 15.38
CA LEU A 453 51.72 30.32 15.18
C LEU A 453 52.49 30.41 16.50
N SER A 454 53.69 29.83 16.54
CA SER A 454 54.57 29.94 17.72
C SER A 454 55.48 31.17 17.64
N ARG A 455 56.03 31.43 16.45
CA ARG A 455 56.91 32.56 16.14
C ARG A 455 56.87 32.89 14.67
N ALA A 456 56.87 34.18 14.32
CA ALA A 456 57.02 34.66 12.95
C ALA A 456 58.07 35.77 12.85
N SER A 457 58.57 35.94 11.63
CA SER A 457 59.38 37.04 11.14
C SER A 457 58.93 37.35 9.70
N GLU A 458 59.39 38.45 9.12
CA GLU A 458 59.09 38.77 7.72
C GLU A 458 59.54 37.67 6.74
N ARG A 459 60.50 36.82 7.10
CA ARG A 459 61.12 35.83 6.20
C ARG A 459 60.85 34.38 6.54
N SER A 460 60.38 34.09 7.75
CA SER A 460 60.14 32.73 8.22
C SER A 460 59.14 32.67 9.36
N ALA A 461 58.47 31.53 9.51
CA ALA A 461 57.54 31.27 10.58
C ALA A 461 57.67 29.84 11.10
N MET A 462 57.29 29.64 12.35
CA MET A 462 57.24 28.33 13.00
C MET A 462 55.82 28.06 13.47
N LEU A 463 55.23 27.01 12.90
CA LEU A 463 53.89 26.53 13.24
C LEU A 463 54.00 25.30 14.15
N GLU A 464 53.06 25.17 15.09
CA GLU A 464 52.91 24.02 15.97
C GLU A 464 51.56 23.36 15.74
N ASP A 465 51.57 22.07 15.36
CA ASP A 465 50.38 21.21 15.41
C ASP A 465 50.24 20.68 16.83
N ARG A 466 49.24 21.18 17.55
CA ARG A 466 49.01 20.82 18.96
C ARG A 466 48.53 19.39 19.15
N ALA A 467 47.82 18.84 18.17
CA ALA A 467 47.27 17.49 18.28
C ALA A 467 48.36 16.43 18.10
N ASN A 468 49.32 16.69 17.21
CA ASN A 468 50.36 15.72 16.84
C ASN A 468 51.75 16.05 17.40
N ASN A 469 51.89 17.17 18.12
CA ASN A 469 53.14 17.67 18.67
C ASN A 469 54.25 17.84 17.59
N ILE A 470 53.84 18.32 16.41
CA ILE A 470 54.73 18.52 15.25
C ILE A 470 55.06 20.01 15.12
N ARG A 471 56.33 20.32 14.89
CA ARG A 471 56.81 21.66 14.55
C ARG A 471 57.15 21.75 13.08
N VAL A 472 56.60 22.75 12.41
CA VAL A 472 56.85 23.03 10.99
C VAL A 472 57.53 24.38 10.86
N PHE A 473 58.67 24.42 10.18
CA PHE A 473 59.36 25.66 9.86
C PHE A 473 59.09 26.03 8.41
N LEU A 474 58.45 27.18 8.19
CA LEU A 474 58.10 27.69 6.87
C LEU A 474 58.99 28.87 6.52
N GLY A 475 59.58 28.84 5.32
CA GLY A 475 60.26 30.00 4.72
C GLY A 475 59.30 30.75 3.80
N LEU A 476 59.41 32.08 3.76
CA LEU A 476 58.58 32.93 2.89
C LEU A 476 58.73 32.50 1.42
N GLY A 477 57.60 32.24 0.76
CA GLY A 477 57.51 31.82 -0.64
C GLY A 477 58.12 30.45 -0.94
N ARG A 478 58.44 29.63 0.09
CA ARG A 478 59.01 28.30 -0.08
C ARG A 478 58.06 27.24 0.46
N ARG A 479 57.72 26.27 -0.39
CA ARG A 479 56.96 25.08 0.00
C ARG A 479 57.81 24.20 0.91
N ASP A 480 57.32 23.94 2.11
CA ASP A 480 57.92 22.96 3.01
C ASP A 480 57.60 21.53 2.51
N PRO A 481 58.60 20.66 2.33
CA PRO A 481 58.40 19.33 1.75
C PRO A 481 57.65 18.36 2.66
N ARG A 482 57.58 18.62 3.98
CA ARG A 482 56.94 17.71 4.95
C ARG A 482 55.44 18.00 5.09
N SER A 483 55.11 19.27 5.28
CA SER A 483 53.73 19.74 5.46
C SER A 483 53.05 20.07 4.13
N GLY A 484 53.82 20.33 3.08
CA GLY A 484 53.33 20.83 1.80
C GLY A 484 52.84 22.28 1.86
N MET A 485 53.01 22.96 3.00
CA MET A 485 52.55 24.33 3.24
C MET A 485 53.59 25.35 2.76
N THR A 486 53.13 26.54 2.36
CA THR A 486 53.95 27.68 1.99
C THR A 486 53.54 28.88 2.81
N TYR A 487 54.52 29.56 3.44
CA TYR A 487 54.28 30.86 4.07
C TYR A 487 54.27 31.94 2.99
N GLU A 488 53.12 32.57 2.75
CA GLU A 488 52.95 33.55 1.66
C GLU A 488 53.31 34.96 2.09
N ARG A 489 52.76 35.42 3.22
CA ARG A 489 52.92 36.81 3.70
C ARG A 489 52.60 36.96 5.18
N PRO A 490 53.26 37.91 5.87
CA PRO A 490 52.86 38.27 7.23
C PRO A 490 51.42 38.80 7.24
N GLY A 491 50.69 38.45 8.30
CA GLY A 491 49.36 38.96 8.57
C GLY A 491 49.41 40.16 9.50
N LYS A 492 48.79 40.03 10.66
CA LYS A 492 48.68 41.07 11.69
C LYS A 492 49.95 41.18 12.52
N THR A 493 50.17 42.39 13.01
CA THR A 493 51.25 42.75 13.91
C THR A 493 50.65 43.28 15.22
N ASP A 494 51.22 42.93 16.36
CA ASP A 494 50.79 43.47 17.64
C ASP A 494 51.33 44.89 17.89
N ALA A 495 50.94 45.49 19.02
CA ALA A 495 51.36 46.83 19.41
C ALA A 495 52.88 46.98 19.62
N SER A 496 53.61 45.87 19.80
CA SER A 496 55.07 45.84 19.95
C SER A 496 55.80 45.68 18.61
N GLY A 497 55.07 45.45 17.52
CA GLY A 497 55.64 45.19 16.20
C GLY A 497 55.98 43.72 15.95
N GLU A 498 55.55 42.78 16.80
CA GLU A 498 55.69 41.35 16.52
C GLU A 498 54.58 40.84 15.60
N ILE A 499 54.96 40.03 14.60
CA ILE A 499 54.00 39.37 13.72
C ILE A 499 53.24 38.30 14.52
N VAL A 500 51.92 38.48 14.65
CA VAL A 500 51.02 37.61 15.40
C VAL A 500 50.12 36.75 14.52
N SER A 501 50.12 36.95 13.21
CA SER A 501 49.52 36.00 12.27
C SER A 501 50.28 35.97 10.94
N ILE A 502 50.11 34.88 10.20
CA ILE A 502 50.68 34.69 8.86
C ILE A 502 49.67 34.05 7.92
N PHE A 503 49.75 34.34 6.63
CA PHE A 503 48.98 33.65 5.61
C PHE A 503 49.76 32.47 5.06
N VAL A 504 49.10 31.31 5.03
CA VAL A 504 49.68 30.04 4.60
C VAL A 504 48.81 29.43 3.51
N THR A 505 49.45 28.93 2.45
CA THR A 505 48.79 28.14 1.40
C THR A 505 49.24 26.69 1.44
N LYS A 506 48.37 25.80 0.99
CA LYS A 506 48.66 24.37 0.80
C LYS A 506 47.83 23.87 -0.36
N GLU A 507 48.42 23.02 -1.19
CA GLU A 507 47.72 22.40 -2.32
C GLU A 507 46.44 21.67 -1.83
N GLY A 508 45.29 22.01 -2.41
CA GLY A 508 43.99 21.48 -2.01
C GLY A 508 43.33 22.18 -0.80
N PHE A 509 43.93 23.24 -0.26
CA PHE A 509 43.39 24.02 0.86
C PHE A 509 43.25 25.50 0.48
N ARG A 510 42.36 26.22 1.18
CA ARG A 510 42.25 27.67 1.10
C ARG A 510 43.48 28.34 1.72
N GLU A 511 43.85 29.52 1.21
CA GLU A 511 44.78 30.40 1.94
C GLU A 511 44.20 30.65 3.33
N THR A 512 44.98 30.34 4.36
CA THR A 512 44.52 30.36 5.75
C THR A 512 45.41 31.29 6.57
N GLU A 513 44.80 32.24 7.29
CA GLU A 513 45.49 33.06 8.28
C GLU A 513 45.69 32.24 9.55
N ILE A 514 46.93 31.86 9.86
CA ILE A 514 47.28 31.15 11.09
C ILE A 514 47.82 32.16 12.09
N SER A 515 47.13 32.26 13.22
CA SER A 515 47.42 33.24 14.27
C SER A 515 48.08 32.61 15.48
N ARG A 516 48.75 33.46 16.27
CA ARG A 516 49.24 33.13 17.60
C ARG A 516 48.01 32.90 18.51
N PRO A 517 48.07 31.92 19.45
CA PRO A 517 46.97 31.64 20.36
C PRO A 517 46.65 32.80 21.31
#